data_AF-A0AAT9RGT9-F1
#
_entry.id   AF-A0AAT9RGT9-F1
#
_cell.length_a   1.000
_cell.length_b   1.000
_cell.length_c   1.000
_cell.angle_alpha   90.00
_cell.angle_beta   90.00
_cell.angle_gamma   90.00
#
_symmetry.space_group_name_H-M   'P 1'
#
loop_
_entity.id
_entity.type
_entity.pdbx_description
1 polymer ?
#
loop_
_entity_poly.entity_id
_entity_poly.type
_entity_poly.pdbx_seq_one_letter_code
_entity_poly.pdbx_strand_id
1 'polypeptide(L)'
;MASPTAGRATRLNLDEYIDTTENAIAAFTGAETAKVLVNISPATPPPPFRVAMTVLASGMDPSRVHAAVQTAATMVQTSVPGFEITSCTVTDEKTTVAAEVTAQGARLPRHAGNLHIINAAAVLLAEQRATAKAR
;
A
#
# COMPACT_ATOMS: atom_id res chain seq x y z
N MET A 1 6.93 -6.82 5.46
CA MET A 1 5.84 -7.15 6.41
C MET A 1 6.35 -8.10 7.48
N ALA A 2 5.66 -8.21 8.62
CA ALA A 2 6.03 -9.13 9.70
C ALA A 2 5.65 -10.58 9.37
N SER A 3 6.54 -11.53 9.66
CA SER A 3 6.33 -12.97 9.42
C SER A 3 5.03 -13.52 10.02
N PRO A 4 4.60 -13.13 11.24
CA PRO A 4 3.34 -13.61 11.83
C PRO A 4 2.08 -13.15 11.08
N THR A 5 2.15 -12.08 10.27
CA THR A 5 0.98 -11.57 9.53
C THR A 5 0.87 -12.14 8.12
N ALA A 6 1.89 -12.91 7.68
CA ALA A 6 1.86 -13.70 6.47
C ALA A 6 1.44 -15.14 6.81
N GLY A 7 0.13 -15.39 6.77
CA GLY A 7 -0.46 -16.70 7.01
C GLY A 7 -0.09 -17.72 5.93
N ARG A 8 -0.50 -18.99 6.12
CA ARG A 8 -0.20 -20.09 5.19
C ARG A 8 -0.61 -19.77 3.75
N ALA A 9 -1.80 -19.20 3.54
CA ALA A 9 -2.28 -18.84 2.21
C ALA A 9 -1.37 -17.81 1.52
N THR A 10 -0.99 -16.73 2.21
CA THR A 10 -0.06 -15.73 1.68
C THR A 10 1.27 -16.35 1.25
N ARG A 11 1.79 -17.30 2.01
CA ARG A 11 3.08 -17.96 1.72
C ARG A 11 3.02 -18.88 0.51
N LEU A 12 1.90 -19.57 0.33
CA LEU A 12 1.71 -20.47 -0.81
C LEU A 12 1.46 -19.71 -2.13
N ASN A 13 0.99 -18.47 -2.04
CA ASN A 13 0.60 -17.66 -3.21
C ASN A 13 1.51 -16.45 -3.42
N LEU A 14 2.79 -16.51 -3.03
CA LEU A 14 3.69 -15.35 -3.14
C LEU A 14 3.95 -14.96 -4.60
N ASP A 15 4.16 -15.93 -5.48
CA ASP A 15 4.38 -15.67 -6.90
C ASP A 15 3.14 -15.01 -7.52
N GLU A 16 1.95 -15.57 -7.26
CA GLU A 16 0.68 -14.99 -7.70
C GLU A 16 0.45 -13.58 -7.15
N TYR A 17 0.80 -13.33 -5.88
CA TYR A 17 0.73 -11.99 -5.28
C TYR A 17 1.62 -10.99 -6.02
N ILE A 18 2.86 -11.38 -6.34
CA ILE A 18 3.82 -10.53 -7.06
C ILE A 18 3.27 -10.24 -8.46
N ASP A 19 2.93 -11.27 -9.23
CA ASP A 19 2.45 -11.16 -10.60
C ASP A 19 1.16 -10.32 -10.68
N THR A 20 0.20 -10.58 -9.78
CA THR A 20 -1.06 -9.83 -9.73
C THR A 20 -0.82 -8.36 -9.39
N THR A 21 0.09 -8.08 -8.46
CA THR A 21 0.40 -6.70 -8.05
C THR A 21 1.15 -5.95 -9.16
N GLU A 22 2.11 -6.59 -9.85
CA GLU A 22 2.81 -6.00 -10.99
C GLU A 22 1.83 -5.65 -12.12
N ASN A 23 0.96 -6.59 -12.48
CA ASN A 23 -0.07 -6.39 -13.50
C ASN A 23 -1.07 -5.30 -13.13
N ALA A 24 -1.51 -5.27 -11.86
CA ALA A 24 -2.42 -4.22 -11.38
C ALA A 24 -1.76 -2.83 -11.44
N ILE A 25 -0.50 -2.70 -11.01
CA ILE A 25 0.23 -1.42 -11.10
C ILE A 25 0.30 -0.96 -12.56
N ALA A 26 0.72 -1.83 -13.49
CA ALA A 26 0.80 -1.49 -14.91
C ALA A 26 -0.58 -1.06 -15.46
N ALA A 27 -1.63 -1.82 -15.15
CA ALA A 27 -2.99 -1.53 -15.63
C ALA A 27 -3.58 -0.22 -15.08
N PHE A 28 -3.37 0.09 -13.79
CA PHE A 28 -3.94 1.30 -13.18
C PHE A 28 -3.14 2.57 -13.46
N THR A 29 -1.83 2.45 -13.73
CA THR A 29 -0.95 3.61 -13.90
C THR A 29 -0.54 3.86 -15.35
N GLY A 30 -0.64 2.85 -16.21
CA GLY A 30 -0.10 2.89 -17.57
C GLY A 30 1.43 2.77 -17.63
N ALA A 31 2.09 2.42 -16.52
CA ALA A 31 3.53 2.15 -16.52
C ALA A 31 3.86 0.97 -17.45
N GLU A 32 4.87 1.14 -18.32
CA GLU A 32 5.32 0.11 -19.26
C GLU A 32 5.81 -1.15 -18.54
N THR A 33 6.51 -0.95 -17.43
CA THR A 33 7.03 -2.04 -16.59
C THR A 33 6.78 -1.73 -15.12
N ALA A 34 6.34 -2.74 -14.36
CA ALA A 34 6.24 -2.69 -12.91
C ALA A 34 7.03 -3.86 -12.31
N LYS A 35 7.72 -3.60 -11.18
CA LYS A 35 8.41 -4.62 -10.40
C LYS A 35 7.93 -4.59 -8.96
N VAL A 36 7.53 -5.74 -8.44
CA VAL A 36 7.10 -5.91 -7.04
C VAL A 36 8.05 -6.86 -6.33
N LEU A 37 8.43 -6.48 -5.12
CA LEU A 37 9.25 -7.26 -4.22
C LEU A 37 8.54 -7.37 -2.86
N VAL A 38 8.55 -8.57 -2.29
CA VAL A 38 7.97 -8.83 -0.98
C VAL A 38 9.07 -9.26 -0.01
N ASN A 39 9.22 -8.49 1.08
CA ASN A 39 10.09 -8.87 2.19
C ASN A 39 9.27 -9.29 3.40
N ILE A 40 9.58 -10.46 3.96
CA ILE A 40 8.95 -11.02 5.16
C ILE A 40 10.00 -11.11 6.26
N SER A 41 9.84 -10.32 7.32
CA SER A 41 10.81 -10.24 8.41
C SER A 41 10.38 -11.07 9.62
N PRO A 42 11.24 -11.96 10.16
CA PRO A 42 10.98 -12.71 11.39
C PRO A 42 11.38 -11.94 12.67
N ALA A 43 11.68 -10.63 12.60
CA ALA A 43 12.19 -9.86 13.72
C ALA A 43 11.21 -9.78 14.91
N THR A 44 11.78 -9.66 16.12
CA THR A 44 11.08 -9.46 17.39
C THR A 44 11.65 -8.21 18.09
N PRO A 45 10.85 -7.16 18.38
CA PRO A 45 9.41 -7.07 18.13
C PRO A 45 9.07 -7.00 16.62
N PRO A 46 7.86 -7.43 16.22
CA PRO A 46 7.45 -7.42 14.82
C PRO A 46 7.50 -6.01 14.22
N PRO A 47 8.09 -5.83 13.02
CA PRO A 47 8.16 -4.51 12.39
C PRO A 47 6.77 -4.06 11.90
N PRO A 48 6.54 -2.73 11.78
CA PRO A 48 5.32 -2.23 11.14
C PRO A 48 5.22 -2.69 9.68
N PHE A 49 4.01 -2.66 9.12
CA PHE A 49 3.85 -2.86 7.69
C PHE A 49 4.30 -1.60 6.95
N ARG A 50 5.34 -1.75 6.13
CA ARG A 50 5.92 -0.67 5.31
C ARG A 50 5.88 -1.06 3.84
N VAL A 51 5.60 -0.08 2.99
CA VAL A 51 5.70 -0.15 1.54
C VAL A 51 6.61 0.97 1.07
N ALA A 52 7.53 0.67 0.16
CA ALA A 52 8.31 1.68 -0.56
C ALA A 52 7.99 1.54 -2.04
N MET A 53 7.71 2.66 -2.69
CA MET A 53 7.37 2.76 -4.11
C MET A 53 8.37 3.69 -4.76
N THR A 54 8.94 3.26 -5.88
CA THR A 54 9.84 4.10 -6.69
C THR A 54 9.30 4.17 -8.10
N VAL A 55 9.12 5.39 -8.59
CA VAL A 55 8.78 5.70 -9.98
C VAL A 55 10.03 6.22 -10.65
N LEU A 56 10.45 5.57 -11.74
CA LEU A 56 11.56 6.00 -12.58
C LEU A 56 11.00 6.86 -13.71
N ALA A 57 11.16 8.18 -13.59
CA ALA A 57 10.71 9.13 -14.59
C ALA A 57 11.45 10.46 -14.41
N SER A 58 11.80 11.10 -15.52
CA SER A 58 12.49 12.38 -15.50
C SER A 58 11.55 13.58 -15.49
N GLY A 59 11.99 14.68 -14.88
CA GLY A 59 11.28 15.98 -14.97
C GLY A 59 10.00 16.06 -14.13
N MET A 60 9.89 15.26 -13.07
CA MET A 60 8.78 15.37 -12.12
C MET A 60 8.94 16.63 -11.26
N ASP A 61 7.91 17.47 -11.26
CA ASP A 61 7.85 18.65 -10.38
C ASP A 61 7.67 18.19 -8.91
N PRO A 62 8.62 18.50 -8.01
CA PRO A 62 8.54 18.06 -6.62
C PRO A 62 7.27 18.53 -5.91
N SER A 63 6.89 19.80 -6.11
CA SER A 63 5.72 20.40 -5.44
C SER A 63 4.43 19.69 -5.84
N ARG A 64 4.27 19.39 -7.13
CA ARG A 64 3.10 18.66 -7.66
C ARG A 64 3.07 17.23 -7.16
N VAL A 65 4.21 16.55 -7.10
CA VAL A 65 4.30 15.18 -6.56
C VAL A 65 3.93 15.18 -5.08
N HIS A 66 4.50 16.07 -4.27
CA HIS A 66 4.18 16.17 -2.85
C HIS A 66 2.69 16.44 -2.61
N ALA A 67 2.09 17.36 -3.37
CA ALA A 67 0.66 17.63 -3.29
C ALA A 67 -0.19 16.40 -3.64
N ALA A 68 0.13 15.71 -4.75
CA ALA A 68 -0.59 14.51 -5.17
C ALA A 68 -0.48 13.37 -4.14
N VAL A 69 0.71 13.14 -3.58
CA VAL A 69 0.94 12.13 -2.54
C VAL A 69 0.15 12.46 -1.27
N GLN A 70 0.12 13.73 -0.85
CA GLN A 70 -0.66 14.18 0.31
C GLN A 70 -2.17 14.03 0.10
N THR A 71 -2.67 14.36 -1.10
CA THR A 71 -4.07 14.14 -1.45
C THR A 71 -4.42 12.65 -1.42
N ALA A 72 -3.57 11.79 -2.02
CA ALA A 72 -3.75 10.34 -1.98
C ALA A 72 -3.73 9.77 -0.56
N ALA A 73 -2.77 10.23 0.27
CA ALA A 73 -2.67 9.80 1.66
C ALA A 73 -3.93 10.16 2.45
N THR A 74 -4.43 11.40 2.31
CA THR A 74 -5.67 11.84 2.96
C THR A 74 -6.86 10.95 2.55
N MET A 75 -6.97 10.59 1.26
CA MET A 75 -8.04 9.70 0.80
C MET A 75 -7.93 8.31 1.43
N VAL A 76 -6.73 7.71 1.51
CA VAL A 76 -6.54 6.40 2.14
C VAL A 76 -6.84 6.45 3.64
N GLN A 77 -6.45 7.54 4.31
CA GLN A 77 -6.68 7.74 5.74
C GLN A 77 -8.16 7.76 6.12
N THR A 78 -9.07 8.10 5.19
CA THR A 78 -10.52 8.04 5.45
C THR A 78 -11.00 6.64 5.86
N SER A 79 -10.37 5.60 5.31
CA SER A 79 -10.71 4.19 5.59
C SER A 79 -9.65 3.49 6.44
N VAL A 80 -8.42 4.01 6.48
CA VAL A 80 -7.29 3.45 7.21
C VAL A 80 -6.57 4.56 7.99
N PRO A 81 -7.07 4.99 9.16
CA PRO A 81 -6.51 6.15 9.86
C PRO A 81 -5.06 5.97 10.32
N GLY A 82 -4.56 4.73 10.38
CA GLY A 82 -3.16 4.40 10.66
C GLY A 82 -2.23 4.40 9.45
N PHE A 83 -2.69 4.82 8.27
CA PHE A 83 -1.86 4.99 7.07
C PHE A 83 -1.08 6.31 7.16
N GLU A 84 0.22 6.27 6.91
CA GLU A 84 1.11 7.43 7.00
C GLU A 84 2.17 7.39 5.90
N ILE A 85 2.46 8.55 5.29
CA ILE A 85 3.62 8.71 4.40
C ILE A 85 4.82 9.07 5.26
N THR A 86 5.81 8.18 5.34
CA THR A 86 7.01 8.37 6.17
C THR A 86 8.15 9.05 5.42
N SER A 87 8.17 8.96 4.09
CA SER A 87 9.06 9.75 3.25
C SER A 87 8.51 9.94 1.84
N CYS A 88 8.86 11.08 1.24
CA CYS A 88 8.63 11.37 -0.17
C CYS A 88 9.83 12.14 -0.68
N THR A 89 10.60 11.54 -1.59
CA THR A 89 11.81 12.13 -2.16
C THR A 89 11.66 12.19 -3.66
N VAL A 90 11.87 13.37 -4.24
CA VAL A 90 11.82 13.61 -5.68
C VAL A 90 13.22 14.04 -6.13
N THR A 91 13.70 13.40 -7.18
CA THR A 91 14.96 13.69 -7.86
C THR A 91 14.70 13.81 -9.35
N ASP A 92 15.68 14.30 -10.11
CA ASP A 92 15.54 14.47 -11.55
C ASP A 92 15.27 13.17 -12.31
N GLU A 93 15.63 12.01 -11.75
CA GLU A 93 15.51 10.69 -12.42
C GLU A 93 14.40 9.81 -11.82
N LYS A 94 13.99 10.08 -10.57
CA LYS A 94 13.05 9.23 -9.84
C LYS A 94 12.35 9.92 -8.69
N THR A 95 11.19 9.38 -8.33
CA THR A 95 10.49 9.67 -7.09
C THR A 95 10.41 8.40 -6.25
N THR A 96 10.72 8.51 -4.95
CA THR A 96 10.52 7.43 -3.98
C THR A 96 9.58 7.89 -2.89
N VAL A 97 8.54 7.10 -2.62
CA VAL A 97 7.58 7.31 -1.55
C VAL A 97 7.58 6.10 -0.63
N ALA A 98 7.74 6.31 0.67
CA ALA A 98 7.56 5.28 1.68
C ALA A 98 6.30 5.55 2.50
N ALA A 99 5.54 4.50 2.75
CA ALA A 99 4.34 4.54 3.58
C ALA A 99 4.38 3.45 4.64
N GLU A 100 3.79 3.72 5.79
CA GLU A 100 3.55 2.76 6.84
C GLU A 100 2.06 2.64 7.14
N VAL A 101 1.66 1.45 7.59
CA VAL A 101 0.29 1.19 8.04
C VAL A 101 0.34 0.57 9.41
N THR A 102 -0.20 1.30 10.38
CA THR A 102 -0.53 0.77 11.71
C THR A 102 -1.95 0.24 11.69
N ALA A 103 -2.12 -1.05 12.01
CA ALA A 103 -3.45 -1.61 12.18
C ALA A 103 -4.16 -0.95 13.38
N GLN A 104 -5.45 -0.68 13.21
CA GLN A 104 -6.32 -0.18 14.28
C GLN A 104 -7.41 -1.21 14.58
N GLY A 105 -7.90 -1.19 15.82
CA GLY A 105 -8.97 -2.08 16.30
C GLY A 105 -8.48 -3.24 17.17
N ALA A 106 -9.42 -3.83 17.92
CA ALA A 106 -9.11 -4.79 18.98
C ALA A 106 -8.70 -6.20 18.49
N ARG A 107 -8.96 -6.54 17.22
CA ARG A 107 -8.76 -7.90 16.68
C ARG A 107 -7.43 -8.10 15.96
N LEU A 108 -6.74 -7.03 15.58
CA LEU A 108 -5.49 -7.09 14.84
C LEU A 108 -4.36 -6.47 15.69
N PRO A 109 -3.18 -7.12 15.77
CA PRO A 109 -2.04 -6.47 16.41
C PRO A 109 -1.58 -5.28 15.56
N ARG A 110 -1.00 -4.24 16.18
CA ARG A 110 -0.62 -2.99 15.51
C ARG A 110 0.24 -3.16 14.25
N HIS A 111 1.07 -4.20 14.21
CA HIS A 111 1.96 -4.50 13.08
C HIS A 111 1.26 -5.20 11.88
N ALA A 112 -0.01 -5.59 12.02
CA ALA A 112 -0.82 -6.23 10.97
C ALA A 112 -1.44 -5.24 9.97
N GLY A 113 -0.70 -4.19 9.62
CA GLY A 113 -1.16 -3.16 8.71
C GLY A 113 -1.52 -3.68 7.31
N ASN A 114 -0.85 -4.74 6.85
CA ASN A 114 -1.16 -5.41 5.58
C ASN A 114 -2.58 -5.99 5.56
N LEU A 115 -3.04 -6.59 6.66
CA LEU A 115 -4.39 -7.14 6.75
C LEU A 115 -5.42 -6.01 6.90
N HIS A 116 -5.10 -5.00 7.70
CA HIS A 116 -6.00 -3.89 7.95
C HIS A 116 -6.33 -3.11 6.67
N ILE A 117 -5.32 -2.74 5.87
CA ILE A 117 -5.53 -1.98 4.64
C ILE A 117 -6.35 -2.74 3.59
N ILE A 118 -6.13 -4.05 3.44
CA ILE A 118 -6.90 -4.89 2.50
C ILE A 118 -8.36 -5.01 2.96
N ASN A 119 -8.58 -5.27 4.24
CA ASN A 119 -9.94 -5.40 4.78
C ASN A 119 -10.72 -4.08 4.70
N ALA A 120 -10.08 -2.96 5.02
CA ALA A 120 -10.69 -1.63 4.93
C ALA A 120 -11.09 -1.30 3.48
N ALA A 121 -10.22 -1.58 2.50
CA ALA A 121 -10.52 -1.38 1.09
C ALA A 121 -11.70 -2.25 0.62
N ALA A 122 -11.78 -3.51 1.07
CA ALA A 122 -12.89 -4.40 0.74
C ALA A 122 -14.23 -3.91 1.31
N VAL A 123 -14.24 -3.42 2.55
CA VAL A 123 -15.44 -2.83 3.19
C VAL A 123 -15.87 -1.57 2.43
N LEU A 124 -14.94 -0.64 2.16
CA LEU A 124 -15.23 0.59 1.42
C LEU A 124 -15.87 0.29 0.06
N LEU A 125 -15.32 -0.68 -0.69
CA LEU A 125 -15.87 -1.08 -1.98
C LEU A 125 -17.28 -1.67 -1.86
N ALA A 126 -17.51 -2.50 -0.83
CA ALA A 126 -18.83 -3.08 -0.58
C ALA A 126 -19.88 -2.01 -0.24
N GLU A 127 -19.52 -1.02 0.59
CA GLU A 127 -20.37 0.11 0.96
C GLU A 127 -20.71 1.00 -0.25
N GLN A 128 -19.71 1.31 -1.08
CA GLN A 128 -19.92 2.07 -2.32
C GLN A 128 -20.86 1.34 -3.27
N ARG A 129 -20.69 0.02 -3.43
CA ARG A 129 -21.56 -0.80 -4.28
C ARG A 129 -22.99 -0.89 -3.73
N ALA A 130 -23.15 -1.03 -2.42
CA ALA A 130 -24.48 -1.04 -1.79
C ALA A 130 -25.20 0.29 -2.00
N THR A 131 -24.49 1.41 -1.82
CA THR A 131 -25.04 2.77 -2.04
C THR A 131 -25.41 3.01 -3.50
N ALA A 132 -24.58 2.55 -4.45
CA ALA A 132 -24.86 2.70 -5.88
C ALA A 132 -26.07 1.90 -6.35
N LYS A 133 -26.32 0.70 -5.78
CA LYS A 133 -27.51 -0.11 -6.08
C LYS A 133 -28.81 0.46 -5.48
N ALA A 134 -28.71 1.30 -4.47
CA ALA A 134 -29.85 1.92 -3.81
C ALA A 134 -30.29 3.25 -4.48
N ARG A 135 -29.55 3.70 -5.49
CA ARG A 135 -29.87 4.83 -6.37
C ARG A 135 -30.45 4.33 -7.68
#